data_AF-A0A970A011-F1
#
_entry.id   AF-A0A970A011-F1
#
_cell.length_a   1.000
_cell.length_b   1.000
_cell.length_c   1.000
_cell.angle_alpha   90.00
_cell.angle_beta   90.00
_cell.angle_gamma   90.00
#
_symmetry.space_group_name_H-M   'P 1'
#
loop_
_entity.id
_entity.type
_entity.pdbx_description
1 polymer ?
#
loop_
_entity_poly.entity_id
_entity_poly.type
_entity_poly.pdbx_seq_one_letter_code
_entity_poly.pdbx_strand_id
1 'polypeptide(L)'
;MEIFYICIILVGIFLVCFALLWMVVEKKKARDYRLDIDERRYELQQIIEDADQLLTELNNFSSYIVNRLEEKQQSIEEFINKVDEKIELFNQIEGRADMISQVESIEEPAPETVDTSEEDYINALHEQKGKLITLDERKREIIKLYKKGISSTEIARMLNMGKGEIELISRMCK
;
A
#
# COMPACT_ATOMS: atom_id res chain seq x y z
N MET A 1 10.88 20.85 86.55
CA MET A 1 10.29 19.53 86.24
C MET A 1 9.16 19.65 85.23
N GLU A 2 8.18 20.56 85.42
CA GLU A 2 7.03 20.72 84.51
C GLU A 2 7.39 21.03 83.05
N ILE A 3 8.37 21.92 82.83
CA ILE A 3 8.85 22.30 81.48
C ILE A 3 9.36 21.07 80.68
N PHE A 4 10.00 20.12 81.35
CA PHE A 4 10.51 18.90 80.71
C PHE A 4 9.38 17.99 80.20
N TYR A 5 8.31 17.84 80.98
CA TYR A 5 7.13 17.07 80.55
C TYR A 5 6.40 17.72 79.37
N ILE A 6 6.29 19.05 79.36
CA ILE A 6 5.69 19.80 78.24
C ILE A 6 6.48 19.57 76.94
N CYS A 7 7.82 19.59 77.01
CA CYS A 7 8.67 19.30 75.83
C CYS A 7 8.48 17.88 75.30
N ILE A 8 8.41 16.87 76.19
CA ILE A 8 8.20 15.47 75.77
C ILE A 8 6.84 15.30 75.06
N ILE A 9 5.78 15.90 75.62
CA ILE A 9 4.44 15.85 75.02
C ILE A 9 4.44 16.52 73.63
N LEU A 10 5.09 17.68 73.50
CA LEU A 10 5.17 18.40 72.22
C LEU A 10 5.90 17.58 71.15
N VAL A 11 7.00 16.91 71.51
CA VAL A 11 7.73 16.01 70.60
C VAL A 11 6.87 14.81 70.20
N GLY A 12 6.12 14.24 71.14
CA GLY A 12 5.19 13.14 70.85
C GLY A 12 4.10 13.55 69.85
N ILE A 13 3.50 14.72 70.05
CA ILE A 13 2.50 15.28 69.13
C ILE A 13 3.13 15.50 67.75
N PHE A 14 4.33 16.06 67.69
CA PHE A 14 5.04 16.29 66.43
C PHE A 14 5.30 15.00 65.65
N LEU A 15 5.74 13.93 66.33
CA LEU A 15 5.94 12.62 65.72
C LEU A 15 4.64 12.04 65.14
N VAL A 16 3.53 12.16 65.86
CA VAL A 16 2.22 11.71 65.37
C VAL A 16 1.77 12.53 64.17
N CYS A 17 1.90 13.86 64.22
CA CYS A 17 1.58 14.74 63.08
C CYS A 17 2.43 14.41 61.85
N PHE A 18 3.73 14.16 62.03
CA PHE A 18 4.63 13.78 60.94
C PHE A 18 4.23 12.44 60.32
N ALA A 19 3.89 11.44 61.14
CA ALA A 19 3.42 10.14 60.66
C ALA A 19 2.11 10.26 59.85
N LEU A 20 1.16 11.08 60.33
CA LEU A 20 -0.09 11.34 59.60
C LEU A 20 0.15 12.06 58.27
N LEU A 21 1.05 13.04 58.23
CA LEU A 21 1.45 13.71 56.98
C LEU A 21 2.05 12.72 55.99
N TRP A 22 2.96 11.86 56.45
CA TRP A 22 3.59 10.85 55.61
C TRP A 22 2.56 9.89 55.00
N MET A 23 1.62 9.42 55.82
CA MET A 23 0.54 8.51 55.39
C MET A 23 -0.34 9.15 54.29
N VAL A 24 -0.64 10.44 54.40
CA VAL A 24 -1.45 11.15 53.40
C VAL A 24 -0.69 11.30 52.07
N VAL A 25 0.60 11.62 52.11
CA VAL A 25 1.44 11.73 50.92
C VAL A 25 1.53 10.38 50.19
N GLU A 26 1.77 9.31 50.93
CA GLU A 26 1.85 7.96 50.37
C GLU A 26 0.52 7.51 49.77
N LYS A 27 -0.60 7.76 50.47
CA LYS A 27 -1.94 7.43 49.95
C LYS A 27 -2.27 8.21 48.68
N LYS A 28 -1.84 9.47 48.57
CA LYS A 28 -2.02 10.26 47.35
C LYS A 28 -1.22 9.68 46.19
N LYS A 29 0.06 9.34 46.43
CA LYS A 29 0.95 8.73 45.43
C LYS A 29 0.44 7.37 44.95
N ALA A 30 -0.08 6.55 45.86
CA ALA A 30 -0.65 5.24 45.53
C ALA A 30 -1.90 5.35 44.63
N ARG A 31 -2.73 6.37 44.83
CA ARG A 31 -3.90 6.61 43.96
C ARG A 31 -3.49 7.03 42.55
N ASP A 32 -2.49 7.91 42.44
CA ASP A 32 -1.95 8.35 41.15
C ASP A 32 -1.36 7.17 40.37
N TYR A 33 -0.62 6.30 41.07
CA TYR A 33 -0.04 5.09 40.47
C TYR A 33 -1.09 4.11 39.93
N ARG A 34 -2.24 3.97 40.61
CA ARG A 34 -3.33 3.13 40.12
C ARG A 34 -3.98 3.69 38.85
N LEU A 35 -4.13 5.01 38.76
CA LEU A 35 -4.69 5.66 37.57
C LEU A 35 -3.78 5.49 36.35
N ASP A 36 -2.46 5.71 36.51
CA ASP A 36 -1.49 5.52 35.42
C ASP A 36 -1.50 4.06 34.93
N ILE A 37 -1.58 3.08 35.84
CA ILE A 37 -1.71 1.67 35.45
C ILE A 37 -3.00 1.42 34.64
N ASP A 38 -4.14 1.95 35.08
CA ASP A 38 -5.41 1.75 34.37
C ASP A 38 -5.40 2.42 32.99
N GLU A 39 -4.78 3.60 32.86
CA GLU A 39 -4.58 4.27 31.57
C GLU A 39 -3.71 3.43 30.63
N ARG A 40 -2.57 2.94 31.10
CA ARG A 40 -1.70 2.03 30.33
C ARG A 40 -2.42 0.74 29.92
N ARG A 41 -3.27 0.20 30.79
CA ARG A 41 -4.09 -0.98 30.49
C ARG A 41 -5.06 -0.70 29.36
N TYR A 42 -5.70 0.47 29.38
CA TYR A 42 -6.60 0.89 28.31
C TYR A 42 -5.87 1.10 26.98
N GLU A 43 -4.71 1.76 27.00
CA GLU A 43 -3.85 1.94 25.81
C GLU A 43 -3.47 0.57 25.20
N LEU A 44 -3.03 -0.38 26.02
CA LEU A 44 -2.66 -1.73 25.57
C LEU A 44 -3.86 -2.48 24.99
N GLN A 45 -5.04 -2.35 25.61
CA GLN A 45 -6.26 -2.99 25.12
C GLN A 45 -6.65 -2.44 23.75
N GLN A 46 -6.56 -1.12 23.57
CA GLN A 46 -6.83 -0.48 22.28
C GLN A 46 -5.86 -0.97 21.19
N ILE A 47 -4.55 -1.05 21.49
CA ILE A 47 -3.55 -1.56 20.54
C ILE A 47 -3.84 -3.01 20.14
N ILE A 48 -4.33 -3.84 21.07
CA ILE A 48 -4.72 -5.23 20.76
C ILE A 48 -5.93 -5.25 19.83
N GLU A 49 -6.95 -4.43 20.09
CA GLU A 49 -8.14 -4.33 19.25
C GLU A 49 -7.78 -3.86 17.83
N ASP A 50 -6.91 -2.86 17.70
CA ASP A 50 -6.39 -2.39 16.42
C ASP A 50 -5.61 -3.51 15.68
N ALA A 51 -4.83 -4.31 16.41
CA ALA A 51 -4.09 -5.43 15.84
C ALA A 51 -5.02 -6.56 15.36
N ASP A 52 -6.10 -6.85 16.08
CA ASP A 52 -7.12 -7.83 15.69
C ASP A 52 -7.88 -7.37 14.44
N GLN A 53 -8.20 -6.07 14.35
CA GLN A 53 -8.78 -5.49 13.14
C GLN A 53 -7.81 -5.64 11.96
N LEU A 54 -6.53 -5.30 12.15
CA LEU A 54 -5.51 -5.43 11.10
C LEU A 54 -5.34 -6.89 10.65
N LEU A 55 -5.38 -7.86 11.57
CA LEU A 55 -5.36 -9.28 11.23
C LEU A 55 -6.54 -9.68 10.35
N THR A 56 -7.72 -9.16 10.65
CA THR A 56 -8.94 -9.40 9.86
C THR A 56 -8.81 -8.80 8.46
N GLU A 57 -8.31 -7.57 8.36
CA GLU A 57 -8.06 -6.90 7.08
C GLU A 57 -6.98 -7.63 6.27
N LEU A 58 -5.92 -8.11 6.92
CA LEU A 58 -4.86 -8.87 6.28
C LEU A 58 -5.37 -10.21 5.75
N ASN A 59 -6.19 -10.92 6.51
CA ASN A 59 -6.80 -12.17 6.06
C ASN A 59 -7.69 -11.94 4.84
N ASN A 60 -8.49 -10.86 4.83
CA ASN A 60 -9.30 -10.50 3.68
C ASN A 60 -8.44 -10.13 2.46
N PHE A 61 -7.35 -9.39 2.66
CA PHE A 61 -6.41 -9.07 1.60
C PHE A 61 -5.73 -10.32 1.05
N SER A 62 -5.36 -11.27 1.92
CA SER A 62 -4.83 -12.57 1.51
C SER A 62 -5.80 -13.31 0.59
N SER A 63 -7.08 -13.42 0.98
CA SER A 63 -8.11 -14.02 0.13
C SER A 63 -8.29 -13.28 -1.21
N TYR A 64 -8.23 -11.94 -1.19
CA TYR A 64 -8.29 -11.15 -2.42
C TYR A 64 -7.12 -11.44 -3.36
N ILE A 65 -5.89 -11.52 -2.84
CA ILE A 65 -4.71 -11.83 -3.63
C ILE A 65 -4.79 -13.23 -4.23
N VAL A 66 -5.26 -14.22 -3.46
CA VAL A 66 -5.46 -15.59 -3.96
C VAL A 66 -6.46 -15.61 -5.10
N ASN A 67 -7.64 -15.01 -4.93
CA ASN A 67 -8.65 -14.95 -5.98
C ASN A 67 -8.12 -14.24 -7.23
N ARG A 68 -7.37 -13.15 -7.05
CA ARG A 68 -6.78 -12.41 -8.16
C ARG A 68 -5.71 -13.22 -8.90
N LEU A 69 -4.94 -14.02 -8.16
CA LEU A 69 -3.93 -14.91 -8.72
C LEU A 69 -4.58 -16.04 -9.50
N GLU A 70 -5.65 -16.63 -8.99
CA GLU A 70 -6.45 -17.65 -9.68
C GLU A 70 -7.07 -17.11 -10.98
N GLU A 71 -7.70 -15.92 -10.95
CA GLU A 71 -8.22 -15.25 -12.15
C GLU A 71 -7.11 -15.03 -13.20
N LYS A 72 -5.93 -14.61 -12.75
CA LYS A 72 -4.79 -14.38 -13.65
C LYS A 72 -4.26 -15.69 -14.24
N GLN A 73 -4.20 -16.74 -13.44
CA GLN A 73 -3.81 -18.08 -13.91
C GLN A 73 -4.78 -18.57 -14.99
N GLN A 74 -6.10 -18.47 -14.76
CA GLN A 74 -7.10 -18.83 -15.77
C GLN A 74 -6.96 -18.00 -17.04
N SER A 75 -6.75 -16.68 -16.93
CA SER A 75 -6.57 -15.82 -18.10
C SER A 75 -5.31 -16.16 -18.92
N ILE A 76 -4.24 -16.62 -18.25
CA ILE A 76 -3.01 -17.07 -18.90
C ILE A 76 -3.27 -18.41 -19.61
N GLU A 77 -3.96 -19.33 -18.96
CA GLU A 77 -4.32 -20.63 -19.55
C GLU A 77 -5.21 -20.46 -20.78
N GLU A 78 -6.21 -19.57 -20.73
CA GLU A 78 -7.01 -19.21 -21.91
C GLU A 78 -6.18 -18.61 -23.04
N PHE A 79 -5.19 -17.77 -22.72
CA PHE A 79 -4.31 -17.19 -23.72
C PHE A 79 -3.39 -18.25 -24.35
N ILE A 80 -2.87 -19.18 -23.55
CA ILE A 80 -2.07 -20.32 -24.02
C ILE A 80 -2.91 -21.18 -24.97
N ASN A 81 -4.12 -21.56 -24.57
CA ASN A 81 -5.01 -22.38 -25.41
C ASN A 81 -5.32 -21.69 -26.75
N LYS A 82 -5.52 -20.37 -26.76
CA LYS A 82 -5.72 -19.59 -28.00
C LYS A 82 -4.46 -19.54 -28.87
N VAL A 83 -3.28 -19.48 -28.26
CA VAL A 83 -2.01 -19.53 -28.98
C VAL A 83 -1.79 -20.91 -29.59
N ASP A 84 -2.05 -21.98 -28.84
CA ASP A 84 -1.95 -23.36 -29.32
C ASP A 84 -2.93 -23.63 -30.48
N GLU A 85 -4.18 -23.19 -30.37
CA GLU A 85 -5.16 -23.26 -31.47
C GLU A 85 -4.65 -22.52 -32.72
N LYS A 86 -4.08 -21.33 -32.53
CA LYS A 86 -3.54 -20.54 -33.63
C LYS A 86 -2.30 -21.16 -34.27
N ILE A 87 -1.45 -21.83 -33.48
CA ILE A 87 -0.29 -22.60 -33.97
C ILE A 87 -0.75 -23.83 -34.74
N GLU A 88 -1.79 -24.53 -34.27
CA GLU A 88 -2.35 -25.69 -34.97
C GLU A 88 -2.94 -25.28 -36.33
N LEU A 89 -3.67 -24.16 -36.39
CA LEU A 89 -4.16 -23.59 -37.65
C LEU A 89 -3.01 -23.18 -38.57
N PHE A 90 -1.94 -22.58 -38.02
CA PHE A 90 -0.75 -22.22 -38.81
C PHE A 90 -0.04 -23.45 -39.38
N ASN A 91 0.15 -24.49 -38.56
CA ASN A 91 0.75 -25.76 -38.99
C ASN A 91 -0.11 -26.49 -40.04
N GLN A 92 -1.44 -26.38 -39.96
CA GLN A 92 -2.34 -26.96 -40.96
C GLN A 92 -2.32 -26.19 -42.29
N ILE A 93 -2.04 -24.88 -42.26
CA ILE A 93 -1.84 -24.05 -43.45
C ILE A 93 -0.44 -24.28 -44.05
N GLU A 94 0.59 -24.43 -43.21
CA GLU A 94 1.97 -24.71 -43.63
C GLU A 94 2.12 -26.12 -44.22
N GLY A 95 1.36 -27.10 -43.73
CA GLY A 95 1.23 -28.42 -44.35
C GLY A 95 0.58 -28.42 -45.74
N ARG A 96 0.06 -27.28 -46.21
CA ARG A 96 -0.46 -27.07 -47.57
C ARG A 96 0.44 -26.16 -48.42
N ALA A 97 1.49 -25.57 -47.84
CA ALA A 97 2.42 -24.66 -48.50
C ALA A 97 3.68 -25.35 -49.06
N ASP A 98 3.84 -26.67 -48.90
CA ASP A 98 4.91 -27.46 -49.55
C ASP A 98 4.62 -27.83 -51.02
N MET A 99 3.61 -27.21 -51.63
CA MET A 99 3.35 -27.27 -53.07
C MET A 99 3.05 -25.87 -53.62
N ILE A 100 4.02 -24.95 -53.57
CA ILE A 100 4.26 -24.00 -54.67
C ILE A 100 5.76 -23.66 -54.67
N SER A 101 6.38 -24.13 -55.74
CA SER A 101 7.72 -23.90 -56.23
C SER A 101 8.25 -22.47 -56.07
N GLN A 102 9.57 -22.41 -55.84
CA GLN A 102 10.57 -21.59 -56.54
C GLN A 102 10.02 -20.39 -57.33
N VAL A 103 10.55 -19.19 -57.03
CA VAL A 103 11.24 -18.31 -57.99
C VAL A 103 11.66 -17.00 -57.29
N GLU A 104 12.94 -16.65 -57.48
CA GLU A 104 13.62 -15.33 -57.40
C GLU A 104 13.60 -14.55 -56.07
N SER A 105 14.70 -14.37 -55.31
CA SER A 105 15.99 -13.70 -55.59
C SER A 105 15.86 -12.31 -56.22
N ILE A 106 16.21 -11.25 -55.48
CA ILE A 106 17.24 -10.23 -55.82
C ILE A 106 17.20 -9.01 -54.85
N GLU A 107 18.37 -8.76 -54.25
CA GLU A 107 19.04 -7.51 -53.83
C GLU A 107 18.49 -6.55 -52.75
N GLU A 108 19.21 -6.60 -51.63
CA GLU A 108 19.66 -5.47 -50.80
C GLU A 108 20.65 -4.57 -51.59
N PRO A 109 20.68 -3.24 -51.35
CA PRO A 109 21.89 -2.71 -50.69
C PRO A 109 21.63 -1.51 -49.75
N ALA A 110 22.24 -1.57 -48.56
CA ALA A 110 22.79 -0.41 -47.84
C ALA A 110 24.30 -0.28 -48.21
N PRO A 111 25.12 0.71 -47.77
CA PRO A 111 24.91 1.74 -46.74
C PRO A 111 25.52 3.14 -47.06
N GLU A 112 25.24 4.17 -46.26
CA GLU A 112 26.25 5.20 -45.93
C GLU A 112 25.87 6.03 -44.68
N THR A 113 26.88 6.21 -43.84
CA THR A 113 26.94 6.78 -42.49
C THR A 113 27.09 8.30 -42.49
N VAL A 114 26.61 9.01 -41.45
CA VAL A 114 27.36 9.98 -40.59
C VAL A 114 26.40 10.70 -39.62
N ASP A 115 26.41 10.21 -38.38
CA ASP A 115 26.61 10.92 -37.10
C ASP A 115 26.12 12.37 -36.92
N THR A 116 25.08 12.59 -36.10
CA THR A 116 24.97 13.67 -35.09
C THR A 116 23.80 13.39 -34.12
N SER A 117 24.12 13.24 -32.83
CA SER A 117 23.30 13.33 -31.59
C SER A 117 22.17 12.31 -31.32
N GLU A 118 22.37 11.53 -30.24
CA GLU A 118 21.59 10.39 -29.76
C GLU A 118 20.26 10.75 -29.04
N GLU A 119 19.23 11.23 -29.75
CA GLU A 119 17.89 11.40 -29.13
C GLU A 119 16.69 10.74 -29.87
N ASP A 120 16.91 10.03 -30.99
CA ASP A 120 15.78 9.62 -31.87
C ASP A 120 15.60 8.11 -32.15
N TYR A 121 16.10 7.20 -31.29
CA TYR A 121 15.97 5.74 -31.51
C TYR A 121 15.08 4.96 -30.51
N ILE A 122 14.15 5.60 -29.79
CA ILE A 122 13.11 4.90 -28.98
C ILE A 122 11.67 5.16 -29.49
N ASN A 123 11.48 5.87 -30.60
CA ASN A 123 10.13 6.24 -31.07
C ASN A 123 9.50 5.33 -32.14
N ALA A 124 10.12 4.20 -32.51
CA ALA A 124 9.54 3.26 -33.49
C ALA A 124 9.13 1.89 -32.91
N LEU A 125 9.23 1.68 -31.59
CA LEU A 125 8.83 0.43 -30.91
C LEU A 125 7.83 0.62 -29.76
N HIS A 126 7.24 1.82 -29.63
CA HIS A 126 6.33 2.14 -28.52
C HIS A 126 4.91 2.52 -28.96
N GLU A 127 4.43 1.95 -30.06
CA GLU A 127 3.04 2.17 -30.52
C GLU A 127 2.05 1.08 -30.07
N GLN A 128 2.50 0.00 -29.42
CA GLN A 128 1.60 -1.02 -28.87
C GLN A 128 2.11 -1.70 -27.59
N LYS A 129 2.34 -0.94 -26.51
CA LYS A 129 2.21 -1.44 -25.12
C LYS A 129 2.52 -0.32 -24.14
N GLY A 130 1.70 -0.25 -23.10
CA GLY A 130 2.04 0.28 -21.78
C GLY A 130 2.90 1.53 -21.74
N LYS A 131 2.27 2.71 -21.74
CA LYS A 131 2.88 3.90 -21.14
C LYS A 131 3.27 3.55 -19.69
N LEU A 132 4.55 3.28 -19.46
CA LEU A 132 5.20 3.36 -18.15
C LEU A 132 5.32 4.84 -17.78
N ILE A 133 4.15 5.45 -17.56
CA ILE A 133 4.04 6.64 -16.74
C ILE A 133 4.35 6.15 -15.33
N THR A 134 5.44 6.65 -14.75
CA THR A 134 5.75 6.41 -13.33
C THR A 134 4.51 6.71 -12.49
N LEU A 135 4.24 5.90 -11.45
CA LEU A 135 3.02 6.04 -10.62
C LEU A 135 2.75 7.49 -10.14
N ASP A 136 3.80 8.31 -10.06
CA ASP A 136 3.74 9.73 -9.67
C ASP A 136 3.00 10.63 -10.68
N GLU A 137 3.15 10.40 -11.98
CA GLU A 137 2.51 11.23 -13.01
C GLU A 137 1.00 10.98 -13.08
N ARG A 138 0.55 9.72 -13.03
CA ARG A 138 -0.90 9.39 -12.97
C ARG A 138 -1.53 9.92 -11.68
N LYS A 139 -0.83 9.79 -10.55
CA LYS A 139 -1.25 10.33 -9.26
C LYS A 139 -1.45 11.84 -9.31
N ARG A 140 -0.51 12.58 -9.93
CA ARG A 140 -0.59 14.03 -10.11
C ARG A 140 -1.79 14.46 -10.95
N GLU A 141 -2.07 13.72 -12.01
CA GLU A 141 -3.22 13.99 -12.89
C GLU A 141 -4.55 13.77 -12.18
N ILE A 142 -4.67 12.69 -11.40
CA ILE A 142 -5.87 12.40 -10.58
C ILE A 142 -6.11 13.53 -9.57
N ILE A 143 -5.08 13.97 -8.85
CA ILE A 143 -5.18 15.07 -7.88
C ILE A 143 -5.59 16.37 -8.56
N LYS A 144 -5.07 16.64 -9.77
CA LYS A 144 -5.42 17.83 -10.56
C LYS A 144 -6.90 17.83 -10.95
N LEU A 145 -7.45 16.69 -11.37
CA LEU A 145 -8.86 16.55 -11.72
C LEU A 145 -9.77 16.59 -10.48
N TYR A 146 -9.32 16.02 -9.36
CA TYR A 146 -10.05 16.07 -8.10
C TYR A 146 -10.14 17.51 -7.54
N LYS A 147 -9.06 18.29 -7.62
CA LYS A 147 -9.05 19.72 -7.26
C LYS A 147 -9.94 20.57 -8.17
N LYS A 148 -10.22 20.12 -9.39
CA LYS A 148 -11.20 20.75 -10.31
C LYS A 148 -12.65 20.39 -9.98
N GLY A 149 -12.90 19.58 -8.95
CA GLY A 149 -14.24 19.17 -8.53
C GLY A 149 -14.86 18.06 -9.37
N ILE A 150 -14.06 17.36 -10.19
CA ILE A 150 -14.55 16.28 -11.04
C ILE A 150 -14.79 15.02 -10.18
N SER A 151 -15.91 14.34 -10.42
CA SER A 151 -16.29 13.14 -9.68
C SER A 151 -15.34 11.97 -9.92
N SER A 152 -15.09 11.14 -8.90
CA SER A 152 -14.19 9.97 -9.01
C SER A 152 -14.60 8.99 -10.12
N THR A 153 -15.89 8.88 -10.41
CA THR A 153 -16.44 8.05 -11.50
C THR A 153 -16.09 8.59 -12.88
N GLU A 154 -16.04 9.91 -13.02
CA GLU A 154 -15.74 10.57 -14.29
C GLU A 154 -14.23 10.61 -14.55
N ILE A 155 -13.43 10.80 -13.50
CA ILE A 155 -11.97 10.61 -13.54
C ILE A 155 -11.62 9.18 -13.95
N ALA A 156 -12.30 8.18 -13.40
CA ALA A 156 -12.12 6.77 -13.76
C ALA A 156 -12.36 6.52 -15.26
N ARG A 157 -13.39 7.13 -15.86
CA ARG A 157 -13.64 7.04 -17.31
C ARG A 157 -12.60 7.79 -18.14
N MET A 158 -12.18 8.97 -17.70
CA MET A 158 -11.19 9.79 -18.43
C MET A 158 -9.80 9.16 -18.45
N LEU A 159 -9.37 8.57 -17.34
CA LEU A 159 -8.02 8.00 -17.18
C LEU A 159 -7.95 6.49 -17.41
N ASN A 160 -9.09 5.87 -17.77
CA ASN A 160 -9.26 4.42 -17.91
C ASN A 160 -8.71 3.66 -16.69
N MET A 161 -9.15 4.09 -15.50
CA MET A 161 -8.71 3.55 -14.20
C MET A 161 -9.92 3.09 -13.38
N GLY A 162 -9.70 2.16 -12.45
CA GLY A 162 -10.78 1.69 -11.58
C GLY A 162 -11.26 2.78 -10.63
N LYS A 163 -12.58 2.89 -10.39
CA LYS A 163 -13.15 3.84 -9.41
C LYS A 163 -12.47 3.71 -8.04
N GLY A 164 -12.19 2.47 -7.61
CA GLY A 164 -11.50 2.19 -6.35
C GLY A 164 -10.05 2.70 -6.31
N GLU A 165 -9.33 2.62 -7.44
CA GLU A 165 -7.94 3.12 -7.53
C GLU A 165 -7.88 4.65 -7.39
N ILE A 166 -8.82 5.34 -8.06
CA ILE A 166 -8.95 6.80 -7.96
C ILE A 166 -9.28 7.23 -6.54
N GLU A 167 -10.21 6.53 -5.89
CA GLU A 167 -10.62 6.83 -4.52
C GLU A 167 -9.51 6.55 -3.51
N LEU A 168 -8.76 5.47 -3.68
CA LEU A 168 -7.60 5.15 -2.85
C LEU A 168 -6.50 6.21 -2.98
N ILE A 169 -6.16 6.60 -4.20
CA ILE A 169 -5.16 7.65 -4.47
C ILE A 169 -5.59 8.99 -3.87
N SER A 170 -6.86 9.35 -3.99
CA SER A 170 -7.39 10.58 -3.40
C SER A 170 -7.34 10.59 -1.87
N ARG A 171 -7.56 9.44 -1.22
CA ARG A 171 -7.51 9.33 0.25
C ARG A 171 -6.08 9.39 0.80
N MET A 172 -5.11 8.81 0.09
CA MET A 172 -3.70 8.85 0.51
C MET A 172 -3.04 10.23 0.34
N CYS A 173 -3.66 11.13 -0.42
CA CYS A 173 -3.12 12.46 -0.72
C CYS A 173 -3.87 13.62 -0.05
N LYS A 174 -4.85 13.31 0.79
CA LYS A 174 -5.58 14.27 1.60
C LYS A 174 -4.88 14.45 2.94
#